data_AF-A0A7Y6Y0H2-F1
#
_entry.id   AF-A0A7Y6Y0H2-F1
#
_cell.length_a   1.000
_cell.length_b   1.000
_cell.length_c   1.000
_cell.angle_alpha   90.00
_cell.angle_beta   90.00
_cell.angle_gamma   90.00
#
_symmetry.space_group_name_H-M   'P 1'
#
loop_
_entity.id
_entity.type
_entity.pdbx_description
1 polymer ?
#
loop_
_entity_poly.entity_id
_entity_poly.type
_entity_poly.pdbx_seq_one_letter_code
_entity_poly.pdbx_strand_id
1 'polypeptide(L)'
;MTGLGDEGRLLSEQGYLALENFLPDDQFAMLLAEADKAVASANADAPAQVGEGRQFGAKKAHPWGFDRHDGGTLNRFLEINPTLHPCASEFSRHERLSALSEAISGGRQKSKYVWFYLTLHGDQERASDPQKAFHRDTFFSSLKFWYFLKPVSEQEGPFEYVPGSHKLTAERLDWEHEKATAAIARPRGKRSSSFRISEAELSGMNLP
;
A
#
# COMPACT_ATOMS: atom_id res chain seq x y z
N MET A 1 -12.21 -20.50 -12.64
CA MET A 1 -11.41 -19.27 -12.78
C MET A 1 -11.57 -18.69 -14.18
N THR A 2 -12.76 -18.22 -14.57
CA THR A 2 -13.04 -17.73 -15.93
C THR A 2 -13.44 -16.25 -15.99
N GLY A 3 -13.16 -15.47 -14.93
CA GLY A 3 -13.75 -14.13 -14.76
C GLY A 3 -12.86 -12.90 -14.95
N LEU A 4 -11.53 -13.03 -15.05
CA LEU A 4 -10.62 -11.86 -15.04
C LEU A 4 -9.86 -11.60 -16.35
N GLY A 5 -10.02 -12.46 -17.37
CA GLY A 5 -9.32 -12.29 -18.65
C GLY A 5 -7.81 -12.06 -18.49
N ASP A 6 -7.28 -11.09 -19.23
CA ASP A 6 -5.86 -10.71 -19.19
C ASP A 6 -5.42 -10.11 -17.85
N GLU A 7 -6.29 -9.43 -17.11
CA GLU A 7 -5.93 -8.83 -15.81
C GLU A 7 -5.50 -9.90 -14.81
N GLY A 8 -6.27 -10.99 -14.72
CA GLY A 8 -5.95 -12.11 -13.84
C GLY A 8 -4.66 -12.81 -14.24
N ARG A 9 -4.39 -12.91 -15.55
CA ARG A 9 -3.17 -13.49 -16.09
C ARG A 9 -1.94 -12.63 -15.76
N LEU A 10 -1.98 -11.34 -16.07
CA LEU A 10 -0.88 -10.40 -15.81
C LEU A 10 -0.56 -10.32 -14.31
N LEU A 11 -1.59 -10.27 -13.47
CA LEU A 11 -1.41 -10.22 -12.02
C LEU A 11 -0.81 -11.54 -11.47
N SER A 12 -1.19 -12.68 -12.04
CA SER A 12 -0.59 -13.98 -11.69
C SER A 12 0.87 -14.08 -12.14
N GLU A 13 1.20 -13.54 -13.32
CA GLU A 13 2.54 -13.54 -13.90
C GLU A 13 3.50 -12.62 -13.13
N GLN A 14 3.08 -11.37 -12.89
CA GLN A 14 3.95 -10.28 -12.42
C GLN A 14 3.79 -9.96 -10.93
N GLY A 15 2.66 -10.31 -10.31
CA GLY A 15 2.39 -10.00 -8.90
C GLY A 15 1.83 -8.61 -8.65
N TYR A 16 1.74 -7.77 -9.69
CA TYR A 16 1.05 -6.47 -9.67
C TYR A 16 0.31 -6.25 -10.99
N LEU A 17 -0.61 -5.27 -11.00
CA LEU A 17 -1.37 -4.85 -12.17
C LEU A 17 -1.63 -3.35 -12.07
N ALA A 18 -1.21 -2.60 -13.08
CA ALA A 18 -1.52 -1.17 -13.23
C ALA A 18 -2.71 -1.02 -14.20
N LEU A 19 -3.74 -0.30 -13.77
CA LEU A 19 -4.93 -0.03 -14.56
C LEU A 19 -5.09 1.49 -14.72
N GLU A 20 -4.93 1.98 -15.94
CA GLU A 20 -5.16 3.38 -16.26
C GLU A 20 -6.64 3.64 -16.54
N ASN A 21 -7.08 4.88 -16.32
CA ASN A 21 -8.44 5.35 -16.64
C ASN A 21 -9.53 4.42 -16.06
N PHE A 22 -9.35 4.03 -14.78
CA PHE A 22 -10.21 3.02 -14.14
C PHE A 22 -11.66 3.48 -14.00
N LEU A 23 -11.87 4.76 -13.66
CA LEU A 23 -13.19 5.39 -13.62
C LEU A 23 -13.40 6.25 -14.86
N PRO A 24 -14.65 6.43 -15.30
CA PRO A 24 -15.04 7.49 -16.22
C PRO A 24 -14.61 8.88 -15.70
N ASP A 25 -14.26 9.79 -16.62
CA ASP A 25 -13.69 11.11 -16.29
C ASP A 25 -14.56 11.93 -15.32
N ASP A 26 -15.88 11.88 -15.48
CA ASP A 26 -16.85 12.59 -14.63
C ASP A 26 -16.88 12.02 -13.20
N GLN A 27 -16.92 10.70 -13.07
CA GLN A 27 -16.85 10.01 -11.78
C GLN A 27 -15.50 10.23 -11.10
N PHE A 28 -14.42 10.21 -11.87
CA PHE A 28 -13.07 10.50 -11.37
C PHE A 28 -12.97 11.93 -10.86
N ALA A 29 -13.45 12.92 -11.62
CA ALA A 29 -13.42 14.33 -11.22
C ALA A 29 -14.20 14.58 -9.93
N MET A 30 -15.37 13.94 -9.77
CA MET A 30 -16.15 14.01 -8.53
C MET A 30 -15.40 13.41 -7.33
N LEU A 31 -14.81 12.22 -7.50
CA LEU A 31 -14.04 11.55 -6.45
C LEU A 31 -12.79 12.36 -6.05
N LEU A 32 -12.09 12.94 -7.02
CA LEU A 32 -10.93 13.80 -6.78
C LEU A 32 -11.32 15.05 -5.98
N ALA A 33 -12.40 15.75 -6.37
CA ALA A 33 -12.88 16.92 -5.64
C ALA A 33 -13.30 16.59 -4.20
N GLU A 34 -13.94 15.44 -3.99
CA GLU A 34 -14.30 14.93 -2.67
C GLU A 34 -13.07 14.64 -1.81
N ALA A 35 -12.07 13.95 -2.38
CA ALA A 35 -10.81 13.64 -1.69
C ALA A 35 -10.03 14.92 -1.33
N ASP A 36 -9.94 15.88 -2.25
CA ASP A 36 -9.27 17.16 -2.00
C ASP A 36 -9.94 17.93 -0.86
N LYS A 37 -11.28 17.95 -0.80
CA LYS A 37 -12.02 18.56 0.30
C LYS A 37 -11.76 17.85 1.63
N ALA A 38 -11.76 16.53 1.65
CA ALA A 38 -11.49 15.74 2.85
C ALA A 38 -10.06 15.99 3.38
N VAL A 39 -9.07 15.98 2.48
CA VAL A 39 -7.67 16.26 2.82
C VAL A 39 -7.48 17.69 3.29
N ALA A 40 -8.10 18.68 2.62
CA ALA A 40 -8.03 20.08 3.04
C ALA A 40 -8.62 20.28 4.44
N SER A 41 -9.76 19.65 4.73
CA SER A 41 -10.38 19.71 6.07
C SER A 41 -9.48 19.07 7.14
N ALA A 42 -8.88 17.92 6.86
CA ALA A 42 -7.96 17.26 7.78
C ALA A 42 -6.68 18.09 8.01
N ASN A 43 -6.15 18.74 6.97
CA ASN A 43 -4.99 19.63 7.07
C ASN A 43 -5.29 20.92 7.84
N ALA A 44 -6.51 21.45 7.76
CA ALA A 44 -6.93 22.61 8.54
C ALA A 44 -7.04 22.29 10.05
N ASP A 45 -7.49 21.07 10.39
CA ASP A 45 -7.55 20.57 11.77
C ASP A 45 -6.16 20.21 12.33
N ALA A 46 -5.38 19.46 11.56
CA ALA A 46 -4.02 19.08 11.91
C ALA A 46 -3.10 19.23 10.69
N PRO A 47 -2.27 20.29 10.65
CA PRO A 47 -1.34 20.50 9.54
C PRO A 47 -0.43 19.28 9.32
N ALA A 48 -0.33 18.84 8.07
CA ALA A 48 0.56 17.74 7.68
C ALA A 48 2.02 18.16 7.88
N GLN A 49 2.79 17.32 8.59
CA GLN A 49 4.20 17.57 8.89
C GLN A 49 4.99 16.28 8.74
N VAL A 50 6.19 16.38 8.19
CA VAL A 50 7.15 15.26 8.12
C VAL A 50 7.59 14.84 9.52
N GLY A 51 8.00 13.60 9.65
CA GLY A 51 8.57 13.06 10.89
C GLY A 51 10.05 13.37 11.03
N GLU A 52 10.60 13.08 12.21
CA GLU A 52 12.04 13.17 12.49
C GLU A 52 12.64 11.82 12.93
N GLY A 53 11.81 10.76 12.96
CA GLY A 53 12.21 9.44 13.42
C GLY A 53 12.92 8.61 12.36
N ARG A 54 13.29 7.37 12.72
CA ARG A 54 13.84 6.36 11.79
C ARG A 54 13.16 5.00 11.89
N GLN A 55 12.01 4.96 12.56
CA GLN A 55 11.28 3.74 12.88
C GLN A 55 9.79 3.97 12.63
N PHE A 56 9.02 2.88 12.65
CA PHE A 56 7.56 2.94 12.68
C PHE A 56 7.09 3.70 13.92
N GLY A 57 6.39 4.80 13.70
CA GLY A 57 5.78 5.61 14.74
C GLY A 57 4.48 5.00 15.26
N ALA A 58 4.02 5.51 16.39
CA ALA A 58 2.69 5.21 16.89
C ALA A 58 1.61 5.87 16.02
N LYS A 59 0.42 5.28 15.98
CA LYS A 59 -0.74 5.93 15.39
C LYS A 59 -1.19 7.08 16.28
N LYS A 60 -1.33 8.26 15.71
CA LYS A 60 -1.96 9.43 16.33
C LYS A 60 -3.38 9.54 15.80
N ALA A 61 -4.36 9.24 16.65
CA ALA A 61 -5.76 9.27 16.27
C ALA A 61 -6.29 10.70 16.14
N HIS A 62 -7.22 10.89 15.20
CA HIS A 62 -7.96 12.11 14.93
C HIS A 62 -9.44 11.76 14.70
N PRO A 63 -10.39 12.73 14.82
CA PRO A 63 -11.80 12.47 14.53
C PRO A 63 -12.09 11.98 13.10
N TRP A 64 -11.20 12.30 12.16
CA TRP A 64 -11.29 11.94 10.74
C TRP A 64 -10.46 10.70 10.36
N GLY A 65 -9.71 10.10 11.29
CA GLY A 65 -8.83 8.96 11.01
C GLY A 65 -7.57 8.96 11.87
N PHE A 66 -6.39 8.78 11.26
CA PHE A 66 -5.13 8.82 11.99
C PHE A 66 -3.93 9.20 11.14
N ASP A 67 -2.92 9.74 11.81
CA ASP A 67 -1.57 9.92 11.27
C ASP A 67 -0.64 8.83 11.82
N ARG A 68 0.32 8.39 11.00
CA ARG A 68 1.48 7.60 11.45
C ARG A 68 2.72 8.07 10.72
N HIS A 69 3.79 8.36 11.46
CA HIS A 69 5.09 8.65 10.87
C HIS A 69 5.90 7.36 10.77
N ASP A 70 6.36 7.02 9.57
CA ASP A 70 7.31 5.93 9.35
C ASP A 70 8.65 6.57 8.97
N GLY A 71 9.55 6.65 9.94
CA GLY A 71 10.72 7.51 9.81
C GLY A 71 10.33 8.99 9.68
N GLY A 72 10.76 9.62 8.59
CA GLY A 72 10.40 10.99 8.21
C GLY A 72 9.10 11.09 7.39
N THR A 73 8.56 9.99 6.87
CA THR A 73 7.34 10.01 6.05
C THR A 73 6.11 10.10 6.94
N LEU A 74 5.23 11.08 6.69
CA LEU A 74 3.88 11.07 7.22
C LEU A 74 2.97 10.20 6.35
N ASN A 75 2.23 9.31 7.01
CA ASN A 75 1.20 8.48 6.42
C ASN A 75 -0.14 8.87 7.09
N ARG A 76 -0.95 9.65 6.39
CA ARG A 76 -2.25 10.15 6.86
C ARG A 76 -3.37 9.33 6.23
N PHE A 77 -4.17 8.71 7.08
CA PHE A 77 -5.30 7.87 6.68
C PHE A 77 -6.59 8.53 7.13
N LEU A 78 -7.46 8.90 6.18
CA LEU A 78 -8.80 9.42 6.48
C LEU A 78 -9.84 8.33 6.28
N GLU A 79 -10.74 8.19 7.25
CA GLU A 79 -11.87 7.27 7.15
C GLU A 79 -12.89 7.77 6.12
N ILE A 80 -13.42 6.85 5.32
CA ILE A 80 -14.53 7.15 4.41
C ILE A 80 -15.84 7.13 5.21
N ASN A 81 -16.44 8.30 5.39
CA ASN A 81 -17.79 8.43 5.93
C ASN A 81 -18.79 8.48 4.77
N PRO A 82 -19.71 7.51 4.61
CA PRO A 82 -20.63 7.47 3.46
C PRO A 82 -21.52 8.71 3.27
N THR A 83 -21.83 9.42 4.36
CA THR A 83 -22.64 10.65 4.30
C THR A 83 -21.83 11.84 3.83
N LEU A 84 -20.55 11.92 4.22
CA LEU A 84 -19.67 13.03 3.86
C LEU A 84 -18.91 12.78 2.56
N HIS A 85 -18.65 11.51 2.25
CA HIS A 85 -17.82 11.02 1.15
C HIS A 85 -18.60 9.99 0.29
N PRO A 86 -19.73 10.39 -0.33
CA PRO A 86 -20.55 9.48 -1.13
C PRO A 86 -19.80 8.87 -2.32
N CYS A 87 -18.95 9.63 -3.02
CA CYS A 87 -18.23 9.15 -4.20
C CYS A 87 -17.22 8.07 -3.81
N ALA A 88 -16.43 8.29 -2.77
CA ALA A 88 -15.47 7.31 -2.26
C ALA A 88 -16.18 6.08 -1.66
N SER A 89 -17.34 6.27 -1.02
CA SER A 89 -18.16 5.16 -0.51
C SER A 89 -18.70 4.29 -1.64
N GLU A 90 -19.15 4.88 -2.74
CA GLU A 90 -19.57 4.17 -3.95
C GLU A 90 -18.40 3.46 -4.62
N PHE A 91 -17.29 4.18 -4.86
CA PHE A 91 -16.07 3.62 -5.44
C PHE A 91 -15.53 2.42 -4.63
N SER A 92 -15.58 2.51 -3.30
CA SER A 92 -15.19 1.40 -2.43
C SER A 92 -16.04 0.14 -2.64
N ARG A 93 -17.18 0.21 -3.34
CA ARG A 93 -18.04 -0.95 -3.63
C ARG A 93 -18.03 -1.33 -5.10
N HIS A 94 -17.11 -0.76 -5.89
CA HIS A 94 -17.04 -0.98 -7.32
C HIS A 94 -16.88 -2.46 -7.67
N GLU A 95 -17.69 -2.96 -8.60
CA GLU A 95 -17.78 -4.40 -8.91
C GLU A 95 -16.44 -4.99 -9.37
N ARG A 96 -15.68 -4.26 -10.18
CA ARG A 96 -14.35 -4.69 -10.65
C ARG A 96 -13.34 -4.89 -9.50
N LEU A 97 -13.38 -4.04 -8.46
CA LEU A 97 -12.54 -4.22 -7.26
C LEU A 97 -12.95 -5.47 -6.47
N SER A 98 -14.27 -5.67 -6.32
CA SER A 98 -14.81 -6.86 -5.68
C SER A 98 -14.44 -8.14 -6.43
N ALA A 99 -14.52 -8.14 -7.76
CA ALA A 99 -14.17 -9.29 -8.60
C ALA A 99 -12.69 -9.66 -8.50
N LEU A 100 -11.79 -8.67 -8.53
CA LEU A 100 -10.34 -8.89 -8.35
C LEU A 100 -10.04 -9.45 -6.94
N SER A 101 -10.65 -8.86 -5.91
CA SER A 101 -10.49 -9.34 -4.53
C SER A 101 -10.99 -10.78 -4.36
N GLU A 102 -12.16 -11.09 -4.91
CA GLU A 102 -12.78 -12.42 -4.80
C GLU A 102 -11.94 -13.47 -5.52
N ALA A 103 -11.40 -13.16 -6.69
CA ALA A 103 -10.56 -14.08 -7.45
C ALA A 103 -9.22 -14.43 -6.77
N ILE A 104 -8.67 -13.52 -5.97
CA ILE A 104 -7.32 -13.66 -5.40
C ILE A 104 -7.36 -14.13 -3.95
N SER A 105 -8.24 -13.52 -3.16
CA SER A 105 -8.34 -13.76 -1.71
C SER A 105 -9.57 -14.59 -1.33
N GLY A 106 -10.38 -15.01 -2.29
CA GLY A 106 -11.59 -15.82 -2.05
C GLY A 106 -12.73 -15.05 -1.37
N GLY A 107 -12.64 -13.71 -1.32
CA GLY A 107 -13.63 -12.88 -0.66
C GLY A 107 -13.66 -11.46 -1.20
N ARG A 108 -14.81 -10.81 -1.03
CA ARG A 108 -14.99 -9.41 -1.44
C ARG A 108 -14.26 -8.48 -0.51
N GLN A 109 -13.71 -7.43 -1.09
CA GLN A 109 -13.13 -6.33 -0.33
C GLN A 109 -14.26 -5.67 0.49
N LYS A 110 -13.91 -5.17 1.68
CA LYS A 110 -14.86 -4.48 2.56
C LYS A 110 -14.57 -2.99 2.53
N SER A 111 -15.60 -2.17 2.37
CA SER A 111 -15.47 -0.70 2.29
C SER A 111 -14.76 -0.09 3.50
N LYS A 112 -14.96 -0.65 4.70
CA LYS A 112 -14.27 -0.22 5.94
C LYS A 112 -12.74 -0.35 5.93
N TYR A 113 -12.17 -1.01 4.91
CA TYR A 113 -10.72 -1.12 4.72
C TYR A 113 -10.19 -0.19 3.63
N VAL A 114 -11.03 0.69 3.09
CA VAL A 114 -10.66 1.70 2.10
C VAL A 114 -10.60 3.05 2.81
N TRP A 115 -9.53 3.80 2.53
CA TRP A 115 -9.19 5.05 3.20
C TRP A 115 -8.74 6.05 2.14
N PHE A 116 -8.97 7.34 2.37
CA PHE A 116 -8.14 8.33 1.70
C PHE A 116 -6.75 8.27 2.31
N TYR A 117 -5.73 8.33 1.47
CA TYR A 117 -4.36 8.22 1.92
C TYR A 117 -3.52 9.35 1.37
N LEU A 118 -2.99 10.16 2.28
CA LEU A 118 -2.05 11.23 1.98
C LEU A 118 -0.68 10.85 2.53
N THR A 119 0.33 10.94 1.67
CA THR A 119 1.72 10.76 2.05
C THR A 119 2.47 12.07 1.89
N LEU A 120 3.31 12.39 2.88
CA LEU A 120 4.27 13.48 2.80
C LEU A 120 5.66 12.93 3.11
N HIS A 121 6.54 12.91 2.11
CA HIS A 121 7.88 12.35 2.25
C HIS A 121 8.80 13.29 3.03
N GLY A 122 9.47 12.74 4.05
CA GLY A 122 10.55 13.41 4.75
C GLY A 122 11.92 13.12 4.13
N ASP A 123 12.93 13.80 4.66
CA ASP A 123 14.34 13.61 4.33
C ASP A 123 14.80 12.18 4.70
N GLN A 124 15.23 11.42 3.69
CA GLN A 124 15.63 10.03 3.86
C GLN A 124 17.04 9.85 4.46
N GLU A 125 17.90 10.87 4.36
CA GLU A 125 19.22 10.83 4.98
C GLU A 125 19.10 11.09 6.49
N ARG A 126 18.26 12.05 6.87
CA ARG A 126 18.02 12.40 8.27
C ARG A 126 17.11 11.38 8.97
N ALA A 127 16.01 11.01 8.32
CA ALA A 127 14.88 10.31 8.90
C ALA A 127 14.35 9.21 7.94
N SER A 128 15.17 8.17 7.73
CA SER A 128 14.85 7.11 6.77
C SER A 128 13.55 6.38 7.09
N ASP A 129 12.74 6.19 6.06
CA ASP A 129 11.48 5.45 6.12
C ASP A 129 11.71 3.96 5.83
N PRO A 130 11.50 3.06 6.82
CA PRO A 130 11.68 1.63 6.63
C PRO A 130 10.70 0.99 5.64
N GLN A 131 9.65 1.69 5.20
CA GLN A 131 8.77 1.25 4.11
C GLN A 131 9.40 1.38 2.73
N LYS A 132 10.43 2.21 2.56
CA LYS A 132 11.09 2.43 1.25
C LYS A 132 12.11 1.36 0.88
N ALA A 133 12.47 0.47 1.82
CA ALA A 133 13.24 -0.72 1.49
C ALA A 133 12.33 -1.76 0.82
N PHE A 134 12.82 -2.45 -0.22
CA PHE A 134 12.08 -3.54 -0.85
C PHE A 134 11.62 -4.57 0.19
N HIS A 135 10.36 -4.99 0.07
CA HIS A 135 9.75 -5.92 0.99
C HIS A 135 8.48 -6.54 0.41
N ARG A 136 8.06 -7.66 1.03
CA ARG A 136 6.66 -8.08 0.97
C ARG A 136 5.92 -7.49 2.16
N ASP A 137 4.67 -7.11 1.99
CA ASP A 137 3.90 -6.45 3.04
C ASP A 137 3.64 -7.33 4.27
N THR A 138 3.35 -8.61 4.04
CA THR A 138 2.97 -9.58 5.07
C THR A 138 3.39 -10.99 4.68
N PHE A 139 3.29 -11.92 5.62
CA PHE A 139 3.72 -13.31 5.45
C PHE A 139 2.68 -14.22 4.78
N PHE A 140 1.42 -13.79 4.71
CA PHE A 140 0.31 -14.51 4.10
C PHE A 140 -0.14 -13.83 2.79
N SER A 141 -0.96 -14.51 1.99
CA SER A 141 -1.48 -13.92 0.75
C SER A 141 -2.36 -12.71 1.06
N SER A 142 -2.05 -11.56 0.48
CA SER A 142 -2.81 -10.32 0.65
C SER A 142 -2.89 -9.58 -0.67
N LEU A 143 -4.03 -8.95 -0.94
CA LEU A 143 -4.22 -8.03 -2.06
C LEU A 143 -4.36 -6.60 -1.52
N LYS A 144 -3.71 -5.64 -2.19
CA LYS A 144 -3.87 -4.21 -1.93
C LYS A 144 -4.30 -3.51 -3.20
N PHE A 145 -5.24 -2.57 -3.04
CA PHE A 145 -5.64 -1.66 -4.10
C PHE A 145 -5.07 -0.28 -3.78
N TRP A 146 -4.48 0.35 -4.79
CA TRP A 146 -3.99 1.71 -4.73
C TRP A 146 -4.60 2.47 -5.91
N TYR A 147 -5.33 3.53 -5.62
CA TYR A 147 -5.94 4.38 -6.63
C TYR A 147 -5.37 5.78 -6.52
N PHE A 148 -4.49 6.13 -7.45
CA PHE A 148 -3.83 7.43 -7.47
C PHE A 148 -4.79 8.46 -8.06
N LEU A 149 -5.25 9.38 -7.20
CA LEU A 149 -6.12 10.48 -7.61
C LEU A 149 -5.35 11.66 -8.22
N LYS A 150 -4.03 11.66 -8.07
CA LYS A 150 -3.11 12.65 -8.62
C LYS A 150 -1.95 11.92 -9.31
N PRO A 151 -1.38 12.50 -10.38
CA PRO A 151 -0.17 11.96 -10.96
C PRO A 151 0.94 11.87 -9.90
N VAL A 152 1.80 10.87 -10.02
CA VAL A 152 2.98 10.69 -9.16
C VAL A 152 4.20 10.74 -10.06
N SER A 153 5.00 11.79 -9.92
CA SER A 153 6.29 11.90 -10.60
C SER A 153 7.34 11.00 -9.96
N GLU A 154 8.46 10.77 -10.65
CA GLU A 154 9.59 9.99 -10.11
C GLU A 154 10.11 10.59 -8.79
N GLN A 155 10.15 11.93 -8.68
CA GLN A 155 10.63 12.61 -7.47
C GLN A 155 9.66 12.47 -6.29
N GLU A 156 8.38 12.20 -6.57
CA GLU A 156 7.36 11.95 -5.55
C GLU A 156 7.33 10.49 -5.09
N GLY A 157 8.20 9.63 -5.62
CA GLY A 157 8.36 8.25 -5.17
C GLY A 157 7.20 7.35 -5.62
N PRO A 158 7.11 7.01 -6.91
CA PRO A 158 6.13 6.03 -7.37
C PRO A 158 6.40 4.66 -6.75
N PHE A 159 5.44 3.75 -6.86
CA PHE A 159 5.71 2.38 -6.45
C PHE A 159 6.71 1.70 -7.38
N GLU A 160 7.66 1.01 -6.77
CA GLU A 160 8.58 0.10 -7.42
C GLU A 160 8.20 -1.33 -7.10
N TYR A 161 8.10 -2.17 -8.12
CA TYR A 161 7.77 -3.58 -8.01
C TYR A 161 8.84 -4.41 -8.68
N VAL A 162 9.09 -5.60 -8.12
CA VAL A 162 9.90 -6.62 -8.78
C VAL A 162 8.94 -7.65 -9.39
N PRO A 163 8.79 -7.70 -10.72
CA PRO A 163 7.91 -8.67 -11.37
C PRO A 163 8.22 -10.10 -10.93
N GLY A 164 7.18 -10.90 -10.71
CA GLY A 164 7.31 -12.31 -10.33
C GLY A 164 7.76 -12.57 -8.89
N SER A 165 8.12 -11.53 -8.12
CA SER A 165 8.65 -11.67 -6.75
C SER A 165 7.65 -12.20 -5.71
N HIS A 166 6.37 -12.31 -6.06
CA HIS A 166 5.34 -12.97 -5.25
C HIS A 166 5.41 -14.51 -5.33
N LYS A 167 6.12 -15.06 -6.33
CA LYS A 167 6.29 -16.50 -6.52
C LYS A 167 7.35 -17.04 -5.56
N LEU A 168 7.03 -18.16 -4.91
CA LEU A 168 7.94 -18.87 -4.00
C LEU A 168 8.82 -19.84 -4.80
N THR A 169 9.82 -19.32 -5.51
CA THR A 169 10.91 -20.12 -6.10
C THR A 169 11.73 -20.82 -5.00
N ALA A 170 12.60 -21.77 -5.38
CA ALA A 170 13.45 -22.46 -4.41
C ALA A 170 14.36 -21.48 -3.67
N GLU A 171 15.02 -20.58 -4.42
CA GLU A 171 15.90 -19.53 -3.91
C GLU A 171 15.13 -18.57 -2.98
N ARG A 172 13.88 -18.23 -3.34
CA ARG A 172 13.04 -17.39 -2.49
C ARG A 172 12.64 -18.10 -1.20
N LEU A 173 12.31 -19.39 -1.26
CA LEU A 173 11.98 -20.19 -0.06
C LEU A 173 13.17 -20.31 0.88
N ASP A 174 14.36 -20.58 0.35
CA ASP A 174 15.61 -20.66 1.11
C ASP A 174 15.90 -19.32 1.81
N TRP A 175 15.78 -18.20 1.08
CA TRP A 175 15.93 -16.87 1.66
C TRP A 175 14.90 -16.59 2.77
N GLU A 176 13.61 -16.90 2.56
CA GLU A 176 12.58 -16.71 3.60
C GLU A 176 12.88 -17.57 4.84
N HIS A 177 13.36 -18.80 4.64
CA HIS A 177 13.74 -19.71 5.72
C HIS A 177 14.93 -19.19 6.54
N GLU A 178 15.97 -18.67 5.88
CA GLU A 178 17.12 -18.05 6.54
C GLU A 178 16.70 -16.81 7.35
N LYS A 179 15.89 -15.92 6.75
CA LYS A 179 15.37 -14.73 7.43
C LYS A 179 14.49 -15.09 8.63
N ALA A 180 13.63 -16.09 8.49
CA ALA A 180 12.79 -16.58 9.59
C ALA A 180 13.63 -17.17 10.72
N THR A 181 14.62 -18.00 10.40
CA THR A 181 15.55 -18.60 11.39
C THR A 181 16.30 -17.51 12.16
N ALA A 182 16.84 -16.51 11.47
CA ALA A 182 17.49 -15.37 12.09
C ALA A 182 16.53 -14.52 12.95
N ALA A 183 15.28 -14.37 12.53
CA ALA A 183 14.26 -13.63 13.28
C ALA A 183 13.83 -14.35 14.57
N ILE A 184 13.81 -15.69 14.57
CA ILE A 184 13.46 -16.49 15.76
C ILE A 184 14.47 -16.29 16.89
N ALA A 185 15.74 -16.07 16.56
CA ALA A 185 16.79 -15.75 17.54
C ALA A 185 16.56 -14.40 18.25
N ARG A 186 15.68 -13.54 17.73
CA ARG A 186 15.34 -12.24 18.34
C ARG A 186 14.18 -12.38 19.33
N PRO A 187 14.12 -11.55 20.39
CA PRO A 187 12.96 -11.48 21.29
C PRO A 187 11.66 -11.26 20.52
N ARG A 188 10.57 -11.91 20.93
CA ARG A 188 9.26 -11.85 20.23
C ARG A 188 8.81 -10.43 19.86
N GLY A 189 8.97 -9.47 20.76
CA GLY A 189 8.59 -8.06 20.54
C GLY A 189 9.49 -7.26 19.59
N LYS A 190 10.59 -7.85 19.11
CA LYS A 190 11.52 -7.22 18.14
C LYS A 190 11.48 -7.88 16.76
N ARG A 191 10.50 -8.76 16.52
CA ARG A 191 10.30 -9.42 15.23
C ARG A 191 9.41 -8.56 14.35
N SER A 192 9.83 -8.37 13.09
CA SER A 192 9.05 -7.61 12.10
C SER A 192 7.88 -8.44 11.56
N SER A 193 6.81 -7.77 11.13
CA SER A 193 5.68 -8.38 10.43
C SER A 193 5.96 -8.68 8.95
N SER A 194 7.14 -8.29 8.46
CA SER A 194 7.65 -8.61 7.12
C SER A 194 9.17 -8.50 7.05
N PHE A 195 9.79 -9.22 6.12
CA PHE A 195 11.23 -9.11 5.86
C PHE A 195 11.51 -8.05 4.81
N ARG A 196 12.60 -7.31 5.04
CA ARG A 196 13.20 -6.40 4.06
C ARG A 196 14.26 -7.15 3.29
N ILE A 197 14.39 -6.82 2.01
CA ILE A 197 15.39 -7.37 1.11
C ILE A 197 16.22 -6.23 0.54
N SER A 198 17.54 -6.43 0.48
CA SER A 198 18.46 -5.53 -0.22
C SER A 198 18.56 -5.87 -1.71
N GLU A 199 18.98 -4.92 -2.54
CA GLU A 199 19.21 -5.17 -3.97
C GLU A 199 20.22 -6.31 -4.23
N ALA A 200 21.24 -6.42 -3.38
CA ALA A 200 22.24 -7.49 -3.47
C ALA A 200 21.66 -8.88 -3.14
N GLU A 201 20.70 -8.97 -2.22
CA GLU A 201 19.99 -10.22 -1.96
C GLU A 201 18.99 -10.53 -3.08
N LEU A 202 18.33 -9.50 -3.61
CA LEU A 202 17.35 -9.62 -4.69
C LEU A 202 17.99 -10.18 -5.96
N SER A 203 19.20 -9.74 -6.32
CA SER A 203 19.93 -10.26 -7.49
C SER A 203 20.25 -11.75 -7.40
N GLY A 204 20.36 -12.29 -6.18
CA GLY A 204 20.57 -13.72 -5.94
C GLY A 204 19.30 -14.58 -6.02
N MET A 205 18.12 -13.99 -6.15
CA MET A 205 16.84 -14.71 -6.11
C MET A 205 16.42 -15.37 -7.43
N ASN A 206 17.10 -15.08 -8.54
CA ASN A 206 16.78 -15.59 -9.88
C ASN A 206 15.28 -15.49 -10.20
N LEU A 207 14.67 -14.33 -9.92
CA LEU A 207 13.23 -14.14 -10.09
C LEU A 207 12.83 -14.21 -11.58
N PRO A 208 11.61 -14.69 -11.90
CA PRO A 208 11.12 -14.86 -13.27
C PRO A 208 10.94 -13.56 -14.06
#